data_AF-A0A359KH09-F1
#
_entry.id   AF-A0A359KH09-F1
#
_cell.length_a   1.000
_cell.length_b   1.000
_cell.length_c   1.000
_cell.angle_alpha   90.00
_cell.angle_beta   90.00
_cell.angle_gamma   90.00
#
_symmetry.space_group_name_H-M   'P 1'
#
loop_
_entity.id
_entity.type
_entity.pdbx_description
1 polymer ?
#
loop_
_entity_poly.entity_id
_entity_poly.type
_entity_poly.pdbx_seq_one_letter_code
_entity_poly.pdbx_strand_id
1 'polypeptide(L)'
;WSHAKPHDAPAGVGWTLENAALPADDHAAHGHDHAAPSLNRVLQTAREQGLPRPFTVSIPQSSDLAWTVARQTRKAEDARSLYVDGASGAVKADLRWHQFGVMAKGFEWGIAVHQGMQYGWINRIVMLIGCIAVWLLAISGLVTWWKRRPPSLSRRRTGAPPAPPGPRARIAVLCIVIPLSILYPLTGLSLVAALLLDRAVRAFTGSKPVAAS
;
A
#
# COMPACT_ATOMS: atom_id res chain seq x y z
N TRP A 1 12.81 6.11 -1.73
CA TRP A 1 11.89 4.97 -2.00
C TRP A 1 10.88 5.28 -3.11
N SER A 2 11.23 6.15 -4.07
CA SER A 2 10.64 6.06 -5.40
C SER A 2 11.44 4.99 -6.13
N HIS A 3 10.92 3.78 -6.25
CA HIS A 3 11.23 3.04 -7.46
C HIS A 3 10.82 3.98 -8.59
N ALA A 4 11.76 4.41 -9.42
CA ALA A 4 11.40 5.01 -10.69
C ALA A 4 10.53 3.94 -11.36
N LYS A 5 9.21 4.14 -11.36
CA LYS A 5 8.34 3.29 -12.14
C LYS A 5 8.93 3.31 -13.54
N PRO A 6 9.11 2.15 -14.20
CA PRO A 6 9.41 2.15 -15.61
C PRO A 6 8.48 3.17 -16.28
N HIS A 7 9.01 4.06 -17.11
CA HIS A 7 8.20 5.15 -17.67
C HIS A 7 6.94 4.63 -18.39
N ASP A 8 6.98 3.36 -18.80
CA ASP A 8 5.92 2.63 -19.49
C ASP A 8 5.10 1.70 -18.58
N ALA A 9 5.23 1.82 -17.26
CA ALA A 9 4.45 1.03 -16.31
C ALA A 9 2.95 1.33 -16.46
N PRO A 10 2.09 0.32 -16.68
CA PRO A 10 0.66 0.54 -16.87
C PRO A 10 0.01 1.15 -15.62
N ALA A 11 -0.76 2.21 -15.81
CA ALA A 11 -1.57 2.84 -14.77
C ALA A 11 -2.98 2.23 -14.73
N GLY A 12 -3.54 2.18 -13.51
CA GLY A 12 -4.91 1.72 -13.27
C GLY A 12 -5.11 0.19 -13.33
N VAL A 13 -4.05 -0.57 -13.57
CA VAL A 13 -4.07 -2.03 -13.42
C VAL A 13 -3.90 -2.44 -11.96
N GLY A 14 -4.25 -3.70 -11.66
CA GLY A 14 -4.01 -4.29 -10.35
C GLY A 14 -2.53 -4.34 -9.99
N TRP A 15 -2.18 -4.36 -8.70
CA TRP A 15 -0.78 -4.29 -8.24
C TRP A 15 0.11 -5.39 -8.84
N THR A 16 -0.47 -6.57 -9.06
CA THR A 16 0.24 -7.71 -9.67
C THR A 16 0.62 -7.50 -11.14
N LEU A 17 0.02 -6.51 -11.81
CA LEU A 17 0.27 -6.16 -13.19
C LEU A 17 0.98 -4.81 -13.34
N GLU A 18 1.38 -4.14 -12.26
CA GLU A 18 1.93 -2.76 -12.37
C GLU A 18 3.22 -2.67 -13.18
N ASN A 19 3.93 -3.80 -13.35
CA ASN A 19 5.15 -3.90 -14.15
C ASN A 19 4.97 -4.73 -15.43
N ALA A 20 3.73 -5.08 -15.81
CA ALA A 20 3.44 -5.93 -16.95
C ALA A 20 3.38 -5.12 -18.25
N ALA A 21 4.51 -4.59 -18.72
CA ALA A 21 4.60 -4.01 -20.05
C ALA A 21 4.74 -5.14 -21.10
N LEU A 22 3.85 -5.17 -22.09
CA LEU A 22 3.87 -6.18 -23.16
C LEU A 22 4.36 -5.56 -24.46
N PRO A 23 5.19 -6.27 -25.25
CA PRO A 23 5.53 -5.85 -26.60
C PRO A 23 4.28 -5.68 -27.49
N ALA A 24 4.29 -4.67 -28.36
CA ALA A 24 3.31 -4.43 -29.40
C ALA A 24 3.47 -5.40 -30.59
N ASP A 25 4.66 -5.95 -30.79
CA ASP A 25 4.98 -6.88 -31.88
C ASP A 25 5.47 -8.23 -31.36
N ASP A 26 5.00 -9.32 -31.97
CA ASP A 26 5.57 -10.66 -31.78
C ASP A 26 6.62 -10.97 -32.87
N HIS A 27 6.71 -10.14 -33.92
CA HIS A 27 7.53 -10.35 -35.10
C HIS A 27 8.09 -9.02 -35.67
N ALA A 28 9.22 -8.56 -35.16
CA ALA A 28 9.97 -7.40 -35.68
C ALA A 28 10.69 -7.67 -37.03
N ALA A 29 10.15 -8.53 -37.88
CA ALA A 29 10.71 -8.84 -39.19
C ALA A 29 9.56 -9.12 -40.15
N HIS A 30 9.12 -8.09 -40.88
CA HIS A 30 8.75 -8.11 -42.31
C HIS A 30 7.98 -6.81 -42.59
N GLY A 31 8.57 -5.95 -43.42
CA GLY A 31 8.10 -4.59 -43.67
C GLY A 31 6.67 -4.54 -44.19
N HIS A 32 5.81 -3.91 -43.40
CA HIS A 32 4.58 -3.28 -43.85
C HIS A 32 4.51 -1.91 -43.20
N ASP A 33 3.95 -0.93 -43.91
CA ASP A 33 3.73 0.44 -43.42
C ASP A 33 3.10 0.41 -42.02
N HIS A 34 3.91 0.64 -40.99
CA HIS A 34 3.40 0.73 -39.63
C HIS A 34 2.57 2.01 -39.53
N ALA A 35 1.24 1.85 -39.63
CA ALA A 35 0.33 2.94 -39.36
C ALA A 35 0.64 3.51 -37.97
N ALA A 36 0.74 4.83 -37.86
CA ALA A 36 1.07 5.47 -36.59
C ALA A 36 0.11 4.98 -35.47
N PRO A 37 0.64 4.72 -34.26
CA PRO A 37 -0.20 4.37 -33.12
C PRO A 37 -1.31 5.40 -32.92
N SER A 38 -2.54 4.94 -32.68
CA SER A 38 -3.67 5.86 -32.52
C SER A 38 -4.55 5.52 -31.33
N LEU A 39 -4.81 6.53 -30.50
CA LEU A 39 -5.70 6.41 -29.36
C LEU A 39 -7.11 6.01 -29.77
N ASN A 40 -7.61 6.54 -30.88
CA ASN A 40 -8.94 6.20 -31.39
C ASN A 40 -9.08 4.70 -31.70
N ARG A 41 -8.06 4.09 -32.31
CA ARG A 41 -8.03 2.65 -32.59
C ARG A 41 -8.06 1.84 -31.30
N VAL A 42 -7.20 2.17 -30.32
CA VAL A 42 -7.19 1.49 -29.01
C VAL A 42 -8.54 1.63 -28.29
N LEU A 43 -9.15 2.81 -28.32
CA LEU A 43 -10.47 3.05 -27.73
C LEU A 43 -11.58 2.30 -28.46
N GLN A 44 -11.47 2.12 -29.78
CA GLN A 44 -12.40 1.32 -30.57
C GLN A 44 -12.25 -0.17 -30.21
N THR A 45 -11.03 -0.71 -30.22
CA THR A 45 -10.75 -2.10 -29.80
C THR A 45 -11.29 -2.35 -28.40
N ALA A 46 -11.08 -1.44 -27.44
CA ALA A 46 -11.60 -1.60 -26.08
C ALA A 46 -13.13 -1.68 -26.03
N ARG A 47 -13.85 -0.94 -26.89
CA ARG A 47 -15.31 -1.00 -27.01
C ARG A 47 -15.78 -2.30 -27.65
N GLU A 48 -15.12 -2.73 -28.72
CA GLU A 48 -15.42 -3.99 -29.43
C GLU A 48 -15.19 -5.20 -28.52
N GLN A 49 -14.15 -5.15 -27.68
CA GLN A 49 -13.89 -6.15 -26.63
C GLN A 49 -14.84 -6.04 -25.42
N GLY A 50 -15.79 -5.11 -25.43
CA GLY A 50 -16.78 -4.93 -24.39
C GLY A 50 -16.20 -4.54 -23.04
N LEU A 51 -15.09 -3.77 -23.00
CA LEU A 51 -14.52 -3.29 -21.74
C LEU A 51 -15.45 -2.22 -21.12
N PRO A 52 -16.03 -2.45 -19.93
CA PRO A 52 -16.98 -1.51 -19.35
C PRO A 52 -16.29 -0.21 -18.93
N ARG A 53 -17.01 0.91 -19.04
CA ARG A 53 -16.58 2.22 -18.52
C ARG A 53 -16.89 2.34 -17.02
N PRO A 54 -16.15 3.19 -16.27
CA PRO A 54 -14.97 3.93 -16.71
C PRO A 54 -13.70 3.05 -16.75
N PHE A 55 -12.79 3.40 -17.64
CA PHE A 55 -11.47 2.77 -17.77
C PHE A 55 -10.40 3.84 -18.00
N THR A 56 -9.17 3.50 -17.67
CA THR A 56 -7.98 4.33 -17.88
C THR A 56 -7.18 3.76 -19.03
N VAL A 57 -6.65 4.63 -19.90
CA VAL A 57 -5.72 4.25 -20.97
C VAL A 57 -4.33 4.73 -20.59
N SER A 58 -3.36 3.82 -20.59
CA SER A 58 -1.94 4.10 -20.40
C SER A 58 -1.26 4.04 -21.76
N ILE A 59 -0.64 5.15 -22.16
CA ILE A 59 0.08 5.29 -23.42
C ILE A 59 1.56 5.11 -23.13
N PRO A 60 2.23 4.07 -23.67
CA PRO A 60 3.66 3.91 -23.52
C PRO A 60 4.39 5.02 -24.29
N GLN A 61 5.55 5.43 -23.78
CA GLN A 61 6.48 6.30 -24.48
C GLN A 61 7.13 5.56 -25.65
N SER A 62 7.43 4.28 -25.46
CA SER A 62 8.03 3.45 -26.50
C SER A 62 6.98 2.89 -27.44
N SER A 63 7.22 3.00 -28.75
CA SER A 63 6.29 2.57 -29.80
C SER A 63 6.24 1.05 -29.98
N ASP A 64 7.20 0.33 -29.41
CA ASP A 64 7.30 -1.14 -29.43
C ASP A 64 6.49 -1.80 -28.30
N LEU A 65 5.81 -1.02 -27.45
CA LEU A 65 4.98 -1.51 -26.35
C LEU A 65 3.48 -1.35 -26.63
N ALA A 66 2.71 -2.33 -26.18
CA ALA A 66 1.26 -2.30 -26.25
C ALA A 66 0.70 -1.26 -25.27
N TRP A 67 -0.39 -0.60 -25.68
CA TRP A 67 -1.15 0.32 -24.85
C TRP A 67 -2.01 -0.46 -23.87
N THR A 68 -2.10 0.01 -22.62
CA THR A 68 -2.89 -0.67 -21.60
C THR A 68 -4.20 0.04 -21.36
N VAL A 69 -5.31 -0.68 -21.42
CA VAL A 69 -6.64 -0.18 -21.08
C VAL A 69 -7.17 -0.95 -19.87
N ALA A 70 -7.21 -0.30 -18.72
CA ALA A 70 -7.57 -0.92 -17.45
C ALA A 70 -8.92 -0.40 -16.95
N ARG A 71 -9.85 -1.31 -16.61
CA ARG A 71 -11.13 -0.93 -16.03
C ARG A 71 -10.92 -0.35 -14.63
N GLN A 72 -11.58 0.75 -14.32
CA GLN A 72 -11.68 1.20 -12.93
C GLN A 72 -12.60 0.25 -12.16
N THR A 73 -12.01 -0.50 -11.23
CA THR A 73 -12.70 -1.53 -10.45
C THR A 73 -13.60 -0.90 -9.39
N ARG A 74 -14.86 -1.37 -9.31
CA ARG A 74 -15.77 -1.04 -8.19
C ARG A 74 -15.87 -2.20 -7.20
N LYS A 75 -15.48 -3.38 -7.64
CA LYS A 75 -15.25 -4.59 -6.85
C LYS A 75 -14.02 -5.29 -7.41
N ALA A 76 -13.40 -6.15 -6.61
CA ALA A 76 -12.22 -6.88 -7.04
C ALA A 76 -12.49 -7.73 -8.30
N GLU A 77 -13.68 -8.33 -8.40
CA GLU A 77 -14.10 -9.18 -9.52
C GLU A 77 -14.26 -8.41 -10.84
N ASP A 78 -14.35 -7.08 -10.78
CA ASP A 78 -14.38 -6.24 -11.96
C ASP A 78 -13.02 -6.10 -12.65
N ALA A 79 -11.93 -6.57 -12.02
CA ALA A 79 -10.57 -6.38 -12.52
C ALA A 79 -10.44 -6.95 -13.94
N ARG A 80 -10.18 -6.04 -14.88
CA ARG A 80 -9.93 -6.36 -16.29
C ARG A 80 -8.96 -5.36 -16.89
N SER A 81 -7.95 -5.86 -17.58
CA SER A 81 -6.91 -5.08 -18.24
C SER A 81 -6.67 -5.63 -19.65
N LEU A 82 -6.83 -4.77 -20.65
CA LEU A 82 -6.53 -5.07 -22.04
C LEU A 82 -5.16 -4.48 -22.40
N TYR A 83 -4.37 -5.23 -23.15
CA TYR A 83 -3.15 -4.77 -23.79
C TYR A 83 -3.38 -4.79 -25.29
N VAL A 84 -3.27 -3.63 -25.92
CA VAL A 84 -3.65 -3.42 -27.31
C VAL A 84 -2.49 -2.78 -28.05
N ASP A 85 -2.09 -3.33 -29.17
CA ASP A 85 -1.15 -2.66 -30.07
C ASP A 85 -1.81 -1.39 -30.62
N GLY A 86 -1.16 -0.24 -30.39
CA GLY A 86 -1.63 1.06 -30.87
C GLY A 86 -1.64 1.20 -32.39
N ALA A 87 -0.75 0.50 -33.10
CA ALA A 87 -0.60 0.56 -34.55
C ALA A 87 -1.63 -0.32 -35.27
N SER A 88 -1.69 -1.62 -34.95
CA SER A 88 -2.65 -2.55 -35.59
C SER A 88 -4.04 -2.58 -34.93
N GLY A 89 -4.14 -2.23 -33.65
CA GLY A 89 -5.35 -2.42 -32.85
C GLY A 89 -5.53 -3.86 -32.34
N ALA A 90 -4.55 -4.74 -32.56
CA ALA A 90 -4.58 -6.13 -32.12
C ALA A 90 -4.53 -6.23 -30.58
N VAL A 91 -5.36 -7.11 -30.02
CA VAL A 91 -5.35 -7.40 -28.58
C VAL A 91 -4.24 -8.40 -28.28
N LYS A 92 -3.24 -7.96 -27.52
CA LYS A 92 -2.10 -8.78 -27.08
C LYS A 92 -2.41 -9.57 -25.83
N ALA A 93 -3.19 -9.00 -24.92
CA ALA A 93 -3.70 -9.71 -23.77
C ALA A 93 -5.04 -9.14 -23.30
N ASP A 94 -5.94 -10.02 -22.86
CA ASP A 94 -7.14 -9.69 -22.09
C ASP A 94 -7.06 -10.43 -20.76
N LEU A 95 -6.64 -9.70 -19.72
CA LEU A 95 -6.49 -10.24 -18.37
C LEU A 95 -7.70 -9.88 -17.54
N ARG A 96 -8.38 -10.90 -17.02
CA ARG A 96 -9.61 -10.82 -16.24
C ARG A 96 -9.39 -11.42 -14.86
N TRP A 97 -10.25 -11.04 -13.92
CA TRP A 97 -10.28 -11.57 -12.55
C TRP A 97 -10.09 -13.09 -12.47
N HIS A 98 -10.78 -13.87 -13.31
CA HIS A 98 -10.71 -15.33 -13.20
C HIS A 98 -9.32 -15.90 -13.51
N GLN A 99 -8.52 -15.22 -14.33
CA GLN A 99 -7.13 -15.58 -14.68
C GLN A 99 -6.13 -15.23 -13.57
N PHE A 100 -6.53 -14.45 -12.56
CA PHE A 100 -5.64 -14.07 -11.48
C PHE A 100 -5.38 -15.26 -10.54
N GLY A 101 -4.12 -15.40 -10.12
CA GLY A 101 -3.73 -16.36 -9.08
C GLY A 101 -4.40 -16.05 -7.73
N VAL A 102 -4.45 -17.03 -6.83
CA VAL A 102 -5.12 -16.89 -5.52
C VAL A 102 -4.60 -15.70 -4.72
N MET A 103 -3.27 -15.51 -4.71
CA MET A 103 -2.66 -14.37 -4.02
C MET A 103 -3.02 -13.03 -4.65
N ALA A 104 -3.01 -12.96 -5.99
CA ALA A 104 -3.42 -11.76 -6.73
C ALA A 104 -4.88 -11.39 -6.42
N LYS A 105 -5.79 -12.38 -6.43
CA LYS A 105 -7.18 -12.20 -6.02
C LYS A 105 -7.29 -11.71 -4.58
N GLY A 106 -6.50 -12.28 -3.67
CA GLY A 106 -6.45 -11.86 -2.26
C GLY A 106 -6.05 -10.39 -2.10
N PHE A 107 -5.05 -9.92 -2.84
CA PHE A 107 -4.62 -8.51 -2.81
C PHE A 107 -5.71 -7.58 -3.34
N GLU A 108 -6.22 -7.83 -4.53
CA GLU A 108 -7.28 -7.02 -5.15
C GLU A 108 -8.54 -6.97 -4.27
N TRP A 109 -8.93 -8.11 -3.69
CA TRP A 109 -10.02 -8.17 -2.73
C TRP A 109 -9.71 -7.34 -1.48
N GLY A 110 -8.51 -7.49 -0.90
CA GLY A 110 -8.08 -6.72 0.25
C GLY A 110 -8.11 -5.22 0.01
N ILE A 111 -7.64 -4.76 -1.15
CA ILE A 111 -7.68 -3.35 -1.57
C ILE A 111 -9.13 -2.89 -1.70
N ALA A 112 -9.98 -3.65 -2.41
CA ALA A 112 -11.39 -3.29 -2.61
C ALA A 112 -12.17 -3.26 -1.29
N VAL A 113 -11.85 -4.14 -0.34
CA VAL A 113 -12.42 -4.14 1.02
C VAL A 113 -11.94 -2.91 1.78
N HIS A 114 -10.63 -2.66 1.83
CA HIS A 114 -10.03 -1.54 2.55
C HIS A 114 -10.52 -0.17 2.05
N GLN A 115 -10.68 -0.01 0.73
CA GLN A 115 -11.21 1.21 0.13
C GLN A 115 -12.74 1.36 0.27
N GLY A 116 -13.43 0.41 0.89
CA GLY A 116 -14.89 0.50 1.09
C GLY A 116 -15.69 0.25 -0.19
N MET A 117 -15.12 -0.43 -1.20
CA MET A 117 -15.75 -0.63 -2.52
C MET A 117 -16.47 -1.98 -2.62
N GLN A 118 -15.93 -3.04 -2.00
CA GLN A 118 -16.38 -4.42 -2.23
C GLN A 118 -17.85 -4.70 -1.85
N TYR A 119 -18.28 -4.29 -0.66
CA TYR A 119 -19.63 -4.54 -0.13
C TYR A 119 -20.48 -3.27 0.04
N GLY A 120 -20.20 -2.23 -0.75
CA GLY A 120 -20.95 -0.98 -0.73
C GLY A 120 -20.89 -0.25 0.61
N TRP A 121 -22.04 0.28 1.07
CA TRP A 121 -22.11 1.13 2.26
C TRP A 121 -21.75 0.40 3.56
N ILE A 122 -22.10 -0.88 3.68
CA ILE A 122 -21.77 -1.70 4.86
C ILE A 122 -20.25 -1.75 5.06
N ASN A 123 -19.52 -1.98 3.97
CA ASN A 123 -18.05 -2.00 4.00
C ASN A 123 -17.49 -0.66 4.51
N ARG A 124 -18.02 0.46 4.01
CA ARG A 124 -17.58 1.80 4.40
C ARG A 124 -17.82 2.09 5.88
N ILE A 125 -18.94 1.64 6.43
CA ILE A 125 -19.22 1.78 7.87
C ILE A 125 -18.23 0.96 8.69
N VAL A 126 -17.95 -0.28 8.30
CA VAL A 126 -16.96 -1.10 8.99
C VAL A 126 -15.57 -0.43 8.97
N MET A 127 -15.14 0.09 7.82
CA MET A 127 -13.89 0.84 7.72
C MET A 127 -13.89 2.11 8.57
N LEU A 128 -15.00 2.85 8.61
CA LEU A 128 -15.16 4.05 9.45
C LEU A 128 -15.06 3.72 10.94
N ILE A 129 -15.72 2.66 11.39
CA ILE A 129 -15.62 2.18 12.78
C ILE A 129 -14.18 1.81 13.11
N GLY A 130 -13.48 1.12 12.20
CA GLY A 130 -12.06 0.81 12.33
C GLY A 130 -11.21 2.07 12.52
N CYS A 131 -11.41 3.10 11.67
CA CYS A 131 -10.73 4.39 11.79
C CYS A 131 -10.99 5.07 13.15
N ILE A 132 -12.25 5.10 13.60
CA ILE A 132 -12.63 5.66 14.91
C ILE A 132 -11.96 4.88 16.04
N ALA A 133 -11.95 3.54 15.97
CA ALA A 133 -11.30 2.70 16.97
C ALA A 133 -9.79 2.99 17.09
N VAL A 134 -9.10 3.17 15.96
CA VAL A 134 -7.68 3.56 15.95
C VAL A 134 -7.47 4.93 16.59
N TRP A 135 -8.33 5.90 16.31
CA TRP A 135 -8.30 7.21 16.97
C TRP A 135 -8.48 7.11 18.48
N LEU A 136 -9.50 6.37 18.93
CA LEU A 136 -9.76 6.14 20.34
C LEU A 136 -8.59 5.43 21.02
N LEU A 137 -7.96 4.46 20.35
CA LEU A 137 -6.79 3.76 20.85
C LEU A 137 -5.58 4.72 21.00
N ALA A 138 -5.33 5.57 20.01
CA ALA A 138 -4.24 6.55 20.07
C ALA A 138 -4.46 7.59 21.18
N ILE A 139 -5.67 8.15 21.26
CA ILE A 139 -6.06 9.13 22.28
C ILE A 139 -5.99 8.51 23.68
N SER A 140 -6.54 7.30 23.87
CA SER A 140 -6.48 6.61 25.16
C SER A 140 -5.05 6.26 25.57
N GLY A 141 -4.18 5.88 24.63
CA GLY A 141 -2.75 5.72 24.86
C GLY A 141 -2.09 7.01 25.36
N LEU A 142 -2.37 8.15 24.71
CA LEU A 142 -1.85 9.45 25.13
C LEU A 142 -2.39 9.88 26.50
N VAL A 143 -3.69 9.70 26.75
CA VAL A 143 -4.34 10.03 28.02
C VAL A 143 -3.78 9.18 29.16
N THR A 144 -3.61 7.87 28.94
CA THR A 144 -3.04 6.97 29.96
C THR A 144 -1.57 7.29 30.23
N TRP A 145 -0.79 7.63 29.20
CA TRP A 145 0.57 8.15 29.35
C TRP A 145 0.58 9.43 30.20
N TRP A 146 -0.30 10.39 29.90
CA TRP A 146 -0.39 11.66 30.61
C TRP A 146 -0.82 11.48 32.08
N LYS A 147 -1.73 10.55 32.37
CA LYS A 147 -2.18 10.23 33.73
C LYS A 147 -1.14 9.47 34.56
N ARG A 148 -0.32 8.63 33.92
CA ARG A 148 0.67 7.77 34.60
C ARG A 148 2.06 8.40 34.72
N ARG A 149 2.26 9.63 34.23
CA ARG A 149 3.54 10.34 34.38
C ARG A 149 3.81 10.64 35.87
N PRO A 150 4.96 10.23 36.43
CA PRO A 150 5.31 10.53 37.82
C PRO A 150 5.35 12.05 38.11
N PRO A 151 4.87 12.52 39.28
CA PRO A 151 4.93 13.94 39.67
C PRO A 151 6.35 14.52 39.70
N SER A 152 7.38 13.67 39.88
CA SER A 152 8.79 14.05 39.89
C SER A 152 9.38 14.33 38.49
N LEU A 153 8.67 14.00 37.40
CA LEU A 153 8.99 14.51 36.07
C LEU A 153 8.42 15.93 35.94
N SER A 154 9.25 16.92 36.30
CA SER A 154 9.05 18.34 35.99
C SER A 154 8.64 18.55 34.53
N ARG A 155 8.01 19.70 34.22
CA ARG A 155 7.63 20.22 32.89
C ARG A 155 8.72 20.07 31.79
N ARG A 156 9.98 19.85 32.18
CA ARG A 156 11.17 19.65 31.31
C ARG A 156 11.58 18.19 31.07
N ARG A 157 10.99 17.20 31.75
CA ARG A 157 11.46 15.82 31.71
C ARG A 157 10.42 14.93 31.04
N THR A 158 10.65 14.62 29.77
CA THR A 158 9.89 13.62 29.01
C THR A 158 10.50 12.26 29.30
N GLY A 159 9.73 11.34 29.87
CA GLY A 159 10.19 9.97 30.13
C GLY A 159 9.03 8.99 30.13
N ALA A 160 9.27 7.77 29.65
CA ALA A 160 8.28 6.70 29.68
C ALA A 160 7.79 6.44 31.13
N PRO A 161 6.47 6.20 31.34
CA PRO A 161 5.92 5.79 32.63
C PRO A 161 6.63 4.53 33.15
N PRO A 162 6.74 4.35 34.48
CA PRO A 162 7.33 3.16 35.05
C PRO A 162 6.60 1.91 34.54
N ALA A 163 7.38 0.90 34.12
CA ALA A 163 6.83 -0.34 33.60
C ALA A 163 5.99 -1.05 34.69
N PRO A 164 4.90 -1.75 34.32
CA PRO A 164 4.11 -2.54 35.27
C PRO A 164 5.02 -3.54 36.02
N PRO A 165 4.84 -3.72 37.34
CA PRO A 165 5.63 -4.69 38.09
C PRO A 165 5.29 -6.13 37.66
N GLY A 166 6.33 -6.93 37.41
CA GLY A 166 6.22 -8.38 37.17
C GLY A 166 6.64 -8.86 35.78
N PRO A 167 7.21 -10.07 35.66
CA PRO A 167 7.75 -10.59 34.40
C PRO A 167 6.66 -10.92 33.37
N ARG A 168 5.45 -11.27 33.82
CA ARG A 168 4.33 -11.71 32.94
C ARG A 168 3.91 -10.64 31.94
N ALA A 169 3.70 -9.40 32.41
CA ALA A 169 3.31 -8.29 31.54
C ALA A 169 4.39 -7.96 30.50
N ARG A 170 5.67 -8.02 30.91
CA ARG A 170 6.81 -7.81 30.01
C ARG A 170 6.89 -8.88 28.93
N ILE A 171 6.76 -10.16 29.31
CA ILE A 171 6.77 -11.28 28.37
C ILE A 171 5.60 -11.15 27.38
N ALA A 172 4.38 -10.87 27.87
CA ALA A 172 3.21 -10.69 27.01
C ALA A 172 3.41 -9.60 25.96
N VAL A 173 3.95 -8.43 26.35
CA VAL A 173 4.26 -7.34 25.42
C VAL A 173 5.33 -7.76 24.41
N LEU A 174 6.40 -8.42 24.84
CA LEU A 174 7.47 -8.87 23.93
C LEU A 174 6.98 -9.91 22.93
N CYS A 175 6.13 -10.85 23.36
CA CYS A 175 5.51 -11.84 22.47
C CYS A 175 4.63 -11.21 21.39
N ILE A 176 4.13 -9.99 21.59
CA ILE A 176 3.38 -9.24 20.57
C ILE A 176 4.34 -8.40 19.72
N VAL A 177 5.24 -7.65 20.36
CA VAL A 177 6.10 -6.67 19.68
C VAL A 177 7.14 -7.33 18.78
N ILE A 178 7.74 -8.45 19.19
CA ILE A 178 8.82 -9.10 18.42
C ILE A 178 8.29 -9.63 17.08
N PRO A 179 7.21 -10.45 17.01
CA PRO A 179 6.67 -10.89 15.73
C PRO A 179 6.23 -9.72 14.84
N LEU A 180 5.60 -8.68 15.40
CA LEU A 180 5.21 -7.49 14.64
C LEU A 180 6.42 -6.75 14.08
N SER A 181 7.52 -6.67 14.82
CA SER A 181 8.76 -6.02 14.37
C SER A 181 9.46 -6.81 13.27
N ILE A 182 9.37 -8.15 13.31
CA ILE A 182 9.89 -9.01 12.24
C ILE A 182 9.05 -8.87 10.98
N LEU A 183 7.72 -8.89 11.11
CA LEU A 183 6.80 -8.78 9.99
C LEU A 183 6.78 -7.37 9.37
N TYR A 184 6.95 -6.34 10.21
CA TYR A 184 6.97 -4.93 9.83
C TYR A 184 8.28 -4.27 10.32
N PRO A 185 9.39 -4.40 9.56
CA PRO A 185 10.72 -3.99 10.01
C PRO A 185 10.83 -2.50 10.32
N LEU A 186 10.10 -1.65 9.58
CA LEU A 186 10.03 -0.20 9.86
C LEU A 186 9.41 0.09 11.23
N THR A 187 8.39 -0.67 11.63
CA THR A 187 7.79 -0.56 12.97
C THR A 187 8.83 -0.93 14.03
N GLY A 188 9.53 -2.06 13.86
CA GLY A 188 10.61 -2.47 14.76
C GLY A 188 11.72 -1.41 14.89
N LEU A 189 12.18 -0.87 13.76
CA LEU A 189 13.20 0.18 13.73
C LEU A 189 12.75 1.46 14.43
N SER A 190 11.49 1.87 14.27
CA SER A 190 10.95 3.05 14.96
C SER A 190 10.93 2.86 16.49
N LEU A 191 10.64 1.66 16.98
CA LEU A 191 10.69 1.33 18.41
C LEU A 191 12.13 1.38 18.93
N VAL A 192 13.09 0.84 18.17
CA VAL A 192 14.53 0.93 18.52
C VAL A 192 14.97 2.39 18.56
N ALA A 193 14.60 3.20 17.57
CA ALA A 193 14.91 4.62 17.53
C ALA A 193 14.32 5.37 18.75
N ALA A 194 13.07 5.10 19.11
CA ALA A 194 12.44 5.67 20.29
C ALA A 194 13.17 5.28 21.59
N LEU A 195 13.63 4.03 21.71
CA LEU A 195 14.41 3.56 22.87
C LEU A 195 15.78 4.22 22.97
N LEU A 196 16.46 4.40 21.84
CA LEU A 196 17.74 5.12 21.78
C LEU A 196 17.56 6.60 22.16
N LEU A 197 16.49 7.23 21.68
CA LEU A 197 16.15 8.62 22.00
C LEU A 197 15.83 8.78 23.49
N ASP A 198 15.01 7.90 24.09
CA ASP A 198 14.73 7.92 25.54
C ASP A 198 16.02 7.76 26.36
N ARG A 199 16.93 6.85 25.94
CA ARG A 199 18.24 6.70 26.59
C ARG A 199 19.13 7.94 26.47
N ALA A 200 19.21 8.54 25.29
CA ALA A 200 19.98 9.76 25.06
C ALA A 200 19.44 10.90 25.93
N VAL A 201 18.13 11.14 25.92
CA VAL A 201 17.50 12.20 26.73
C VAL A 201 17.74 11.99 28.24
N ARG A 202 17.68 10.74 28.73
CA ARG A 202 18.02 10.44 30.14
C ARG A 202 19.49 10.70 30.46
N ALA A 203 20.40 10.38 29.55
CA ALA A 203 21.83 10.65 29.72
C ALA A 203 22.14 12.16 29.77
N PHE A 204 21.50 12.96 28.91
CA PHE A 204 21.68 14.42 28.89
C PHE A 204 20.99 15.14 30.06
N THR A 205 19.92 14.58 30.61
CA THR A 205 19.17 15.15 31.75
C THR A 205 19.61 14.57 33.11
N GLY A 206 20.87 14.16 33.21
CA GLY A 206 21.48 13.49 34.36
C GLY A 206 21.07 14.09 35.70
N SER A 207 20.48 13.25 36.54
CA SER A 207 20.32 13.49 37.97
C SER A 207 21.72 13.53 38.60
N LYS A 208 22.05 14.62 39.31
CA LYS A 208 23.17 14.58 40.27
C LYS A 208 22.93 13.42 41.25
N PRO A 209 23.95 12.61 41.61
CA PRO A 209 23.80 11.66 42.71
C PRO A 209 23.48 12.48 43.97
N VAL A 210 22.36 12.18 44.62
CA VAL A 210 22.12 12.66 45.98
C VAL A 210 23.15 11.95 46.85
N ALA A 211 24.16 12.70 47.30
CA ALA A 211 25.11 12.23 48.28
C ALA A 211 24.33 11.82 49.54
N ALA A 212 24.50 10.58 49.96
CA ALA A 212 24.03 10.13 51.27
C ALA A 212 24.91 10.77 52.35
N SER A 213 24.28 11.46 53.29
CA SER A 213 24.84 11.85 54.59
C SER A 213 24.03 11.17 55.68
#